data_AF-A0A7C4RZK7-F1
#
_entry.id   AF-A0A7C4RZK7-F1
#
_cell.length_a   1.000
_cell.length_b   1.000
_cell.length_c   1.000
_cell.angle_alpha   90.00
_cell.angle_beta   90.00
_cell.angle_gamma   90.00
#
_symmetry.space_group_name_H-M   'P 1'
#
loop_
_entity.id
_entity.type
_entity.pdbx_description
1 polymer ?
#
loop_
_entity_poly.entity_id
_entity_poly.type
_entity_poly.pdbx_seq_one_letter_code
_entity_poly.pdbx_strand_id
1 'polypeptide(L)'
;EYESEYEKYRKKAEEYINDREKTRNLLDQAAKKAKKQGPLDKIWDDIQLMFGLLGDWLSGTYKVSTGTILAILGAVIYFVTPIDAIVDFIPVLGWMDDAAVFTLVINQIRAELDRYKEWKR
;
A
#
# COMPACT_ATOMS: atom_id res chain seq x y z
N GLU A 1 -8.06 23.84 -1.15
CA GLU A 1 -8.91 22.63 -1.23
C GLU A 1 -8.08 21.34 -1.37
N TYR A 2 -7.18 21.22 -2.34
CA TYR A 2 -6.27 20.05 -2.42
C TYR A 2 -5.36 19.86 -1.20
N GLU A 3 -4.82 20.94 -0.63
CA GLU A 3 -3.91 20.87 0.53
C GLU A 3 -4.57 20.25 1.77
N SER A 4 -5.84 20.54 2.05
CA SER A 4 -6.57 19.98 3.19
C SER A 4 -6.91 18.49 3.04
N GLU A 5 -7.05 18.02 1.80
CA GLU A 5 -7.29 16.60 1.52
C GLU A 5 -6.02 15.76 1.62
N TYR A 6 -4.91 16.25 1.04
CA TYR A 6 -3.59 15.63 1.21
C TYR A 6 -3.23 15.47 2.69
N GLU A 7 -3.54 16.48 3.50
CA GLU A 7 -3.31 16.43 4.94
C GLU A 7 -4.20 15.39 5.64
N LYS A 8 -5.44 15.19 5.18
CA LYS A 8 -6.34 14.14 5.69
C LYS A 8 -5.86 12.73 5.32
N TYR A 9 -5.38 12.52 4.09
CA TYR A 9 -4.81 11.24 3.66
C TYR A 9 -3.51 10.93 4.40
N ARG A 10 -2.67 11.95 4.57
CA ARG A 10 -1.46 11.86 5.39
C ARG A 10 -1.81 11.52 6.83
N LYS A 11 -2.77 12.18 7.46
CA LYS A 11 -3.23 11.86 8.82
C LYS A 11 -3.75 10.43 8.93
N LYS A 12 -4.57 9.97 7.98
CA LYS A 12 -5.09 8.60 7.97
C LYS A 12 -3.97 7.57 7.81
N ALA A 13 -3.00 7.83 6.93
CA ALA A 13 -1.84 6.96 6.78
C ALA A 13 -0.89 7.03 7.99
N GLU A 14 -0.76 8.17 8.65
CA GLU A 14 -0.05 8.36 9.92
C GLU A 14 -0.73 7.58 11.07
N GLU A 15 -2.06 7.48 11.10
CA GLU A 15 -2.76 6.61 12.07
C GLU A 15 -2.34 5.14 11.89
N TYR A 16 -2.27 4.65 10.66
CA TYR A 16 -1.79 3.29 10.39
C TYR A 16 -0.32 3.13 10.80
N ILE A 17 0.54 4.11 10.49
CA ILE A 17 1.96 4.02 10.87
C ILE A 17 2.16 3.91 12.39
N ASN A 18 1.32 4.59 13.17
CA ASN A 18 1.41 4.62 14.62
C ASN A 18 0.63 3.47 15.31
N ASP A 19 -0.23 2.77 14.57
CA ASP A 19 -1.04 1.66 15.08
C ASP A 19 -0.69 0.34 14.35
N ARG A 20 0.14 -0.46 15.03
CA ARG A 20 0.61 -1.75 14.51
C ARG A 20 -0.51 -2.77 14.33
N GLU A 21 -1.53 -2.76 15.19
CA GLU A 21 -2.64 -3.72 15.11
C GLU A 21 -3.53 -3.38 13.91
N LYS A 22 -3.89 -2.10 13.77
CA LYS A 22 -4.67 -1.60 12.64
C LYS A 22 -3.97 -1.87 11.30
N THR A 23 -2.65 -1.69 11.24
CA THR A 23 -1.87 -1.96 10.01
C THR A 23 -1.72 -3.44 9.72
N ARG A 24 -1.56 -4.28 10.74
CA ARG A 24 -1.59 -5.75 10.55
C ARG A 24 -2.94 -6.20 9.99
N ASN A 25 -4.04 -5.73 10.57
CA ASN A 25 -5.39 -6.06 10.10
C ASN A 25 -5.64 -5.61 8.66
N LEU A 26 -5.10 -4.45 8.27
CA LEU A 26 -5.18 -3.96 6.89
C LEU A 26 -4.38 -4.85 5.93
N LEU A 27 -3.14 -5.21 6.28
CA LEU A 27 -2.30 -6.11 5.49
C LEU A 27 -2.97 -7.47 5.32
N ASP A 28 -3.56 -8.03 6.38
CA ASP A 28 -4.26 -9.31 6.34
C ASP A 28 -5.47 -9.28 5.39
N GLN A 29 -6.24 -8.19 5.40
CA GLN A 29 -7.36 -8.00 4.49
C GLN A 29 -6.89 -7.89 3.03
N ALA A 30 -5.81 -7.14 2.80
CA ALA A 30 -5.23 -6.99 1.46
C ALA A 30 -4.70 -8.33 0.93
N ALA A 31 -3.99 -9.08 1.75
CA ALA A 31 -3.49 -10.41 1.39
C ALA A 31 -4.63 -11.38 1.06
N LYS A 32 -5.75 -11.33 1.80
CA LYS A 32 -6.95 -12.15 1.52
C LYS A 32 -7.67 -11.73 0.23
N LYS A 33 -7.72 -10.43 -0.08
CA LYS A 33 -8.38 -9.91 -1.28
C LYS A 33 -7.52 -10.10 -2.53
N ALA A 34 -6.20 -10.00 -2.42
CA ALA A 34 -5.26 -10.14 -3.52
C ALA A 34 -5.28 -11.56 -4.10
N LYS A 35 -5.42 -11.68 -5.41
CA LYS A 35 -5.39 -12.95 -6.14
C LYS A 35 -4.49 -12.84 -7.34
N LYS A 36 -3.69 -13.89 -7.61
CA LYS A 36 -2.86 -14.02 -8.80
C LYS A 36 -3.74 -14.32 -10.02
N GLN A 37 -4.44 -13.31 -10.50
CA GLN A 37 -5.34 -13.40 -11.64
C GLN A 37 -5.56 -12.03 -12.26
N GLY A 38 -5.94 -12.03 -13.54
CA GLY A 38 -6.27 -10.80 -14.24
C GLY A 38 -5.08 -9.81 -14.26
N PRO A 39 -5.34 -8.50 -14.14
CA PRO A 39 -4.30 -7.46 -14.23
C PRO A 39 -3.17 -7.57 -13.19
N LEU A 40 -3.43 -8.15 -12.01
CA LEU A 40 -2.42 -8.30 -10.94
C LEU A 40 -1.39 -9.40 -11.22
N ASP A 41 -1.67 -10.35 -12.12
CA ASP A 41 -0.76 -11.47 -12.41
C ASP A 41 0.64 -11.00 -12.84
N LYS A 42 0.70 -9.91 -13.63
CA LYS A 42 1.96 -9.35 -14.14
C LYS A 42 2.86 -8.73 -13.08
N ILE A 43 2.31 -8.36 -11.94
CA ILE A 43 3.00 -7.68 -10.84
C ILE A 43 2.91 -8.48 -9.53
N TRP A 44 2.52 -9.74 -9.61
CA TRP A 44 2.19 -10.55 -8.45
C TRP A 44 3.38 -10.70 -7.48
N ASP A 45 4.56 -11.01 -8.00
CA ASP A 45 5.76 -11.21 -7.20
C ASP A 45 6.17 -9.91 -6.47
N ASP A 46 5.98 -8.77 -7.12
CA ASP A 46 6.22 -7.45 -6.52
C ASP A 46 5.21 -7.13 -5.42
N ILE A 47 3.93 -7.49 -5.59
CA ILE A 47 2.90 -7.35 -4.55
C ILE A 47 3.27 -8.19 -3.34
N GLN A 48 3.73 -9.43 -3.53
CA GLN A 48 4.16 -10.30 -2.44
C GLN A 48 5.39 -9.73 -1.71
N LEU A 49 6.37 -9.20 -2.44
CA LEU A 49 7.53 -8.51 -1.84
C LEU A 49 7.11 -7.28 -1.04
N MET A 50 6.19 -6.49 -1.59
CA MET A 50 5.68 -5.29 -0.92
C MET A 50 4.93 -5.62 0.38
N PHE A 51 4.11 -6.68 0.37
CA PHE A 51 3.43 -7.18 1.58
C PHE A 51 4.42 -7.74 2.61
N GLY A 52 5.45 -8.47 2.15
CA GLY A 52 6.54 -8.92 3.02
C GLY A 52 7.26 -7.76 3.68
N LEU A 53 7.62 -6.74 2.91
CA LEU A 53 8.30 -5.54 3.41
C LEU A 53 7.46 -4.86 4.48
N LEU A 54 6.16 -4.67 4.24
CA LEU A 54 5.26 -4.10 5.24
C LEU A 54 5.19 -4.96 6.51
N GLY A 55 5.13 -6.28 6.37
CA GLY A 55 5.13 -7.22 7.49
C GLY A 55 6.40 -7.19 8.33
N ASP A 56 7.58 -7.13 7.70
CA ASP A 56 8.86 -7.07 8.41
C ASP A 56 9.15 -5.69 9.00
N TRP A 57 8.65 -4.63 8.36
CA TRP A 57 8.62 -3.31 8.96
C TRP A 57 7.70 -3.28 10.20
N LEU A 58 6.52 -3.91 10.11
CA LEU A 58 5.61 -4.05 11.25
C LEU A 58 6.21 -4.85 12.40
N SER A 59 7.05 -5.84 12.14
CA SER A 59 7.77 -6.58 13.19
C SER A 59 8.99 -5.82 13.73
N GLY A 60 9.41 -4.74 13.07
CA GLY A 60 10.60 -3.97 13.40
C GLY A 60 11.91 -4.62 12.96
N THR A 61 11.84 -5.70 12.17
CA THR A 61 13.01 -6.44 11.67
C THR A 61 13.61 -5.81 10.42
N TYR A 62 12.80 -5.09 9.64
CA TYR A 62 13.24 -4.33 8.48
C TYR A 62 13.00 -2.82 8.68
N LYS A 63 14.00 -2.00 8.37
CA LYS A 63 13.91 -0.53 8.47
C LYS A 63 13.87 0.08 7.08
N VAL A 64 12.96 1.02 6.90
CA VAL A 64 12.73 1.70 5.63
C VAL A 64 12.19 3.11 5.89
N SER A 65 12.25 3.98 4.88
CA SER A 65 11.75 5.34 4.98
C SER A 65 10.24 5.37 5.27
N THR A 66 9.80 6.35 6.07
CA THR A 66 8.38 6.63 6.32
C THR A 66 7.62 6.87 5.01
N GLY A 67 8.25 7.53 4.03
CA GLY A 67 7.64 7.79 2.72
C GLY A 67 7.28 6.51 1.96
N THR A 68 8.16 5.49 2.01
CA THR A 68 7.88 4.18 1.42
C THR A 68 6.67 3.52 2.10
N ILE A 69 6.62 3.55 3.44
CA ILE A 69 5.51 2.95 4.18
C ILE A 69 4.19 3.66 3.88
N LEU A 70 4.19 5.00 3.82
CA LEU A 70 3.02 5.77 3.42
C LEU A 70 2.52 5.39 2.02
N ALA A 71 3.43 5.21 1.05
CA ALA A 71 3.06 4.81 -0.31
C ALA A 71 2.44 3.40 -0.33
N ILE A 72 3.05 2.44 0.37
CA ILE A 72 2.52 1.07 0.49
C ILE A 72 1.13 1.09 1.15
N LEU A 73 0.99 1.76 2.29
CA LEU A 73 -0.28 1.85 3.01
C LEU A 73 -1.37 2.52 2.16
N GLY A 74 -1.03 3.55 1.38
CA GLY A 74 -1.94 4.19 0.44
C GLY A 74 -2.53 3.22 -0.57
N ALA A 75 -1.69 2.41 -1.23
CA ALA A 75 -2.14 1.38 -2.17
C ALA A 75 -2.99 0.30 -1.48
N VAL A 76 -2.57 -0.16 -0.30
CA VAL A 76 -3.25 -1.22 0.45
C VAL A 76 -4.62 -0.74 0.96
N ILE A 77 -4.74 0.50 1.45
CA ILE A 77 -6.02 1.10 1.87
C ILE A 77 -6.97 1.19 0.67
N TYR A 78 -6.49 1.75 -0.46
CA TYR A 78 -7.28 1.85 -1.69
C TYR A 78 -7.79 0.46 -2.11
N PHE A 79 -6.92 -0.54 -2.07
CA PHE A 79 -7.25 -1.91 -2.44
C PHE A 79 -8.27 -2.56 -1.50
N VAL A 80 -8.17 -2.37 -0.19
CA VAL A 80 -9.03 -3.08 0.78
C VAL A 80 -10.38 -2.42 0.96
N THR A 81 -10.45 -1.10 1.03
CA THR A 81 -11.70 -0.41 1.37
C THR A 81 -12.49 -0.04 0.11
N PRO A 82 -13.68 -0.63 -0.12
CA PRO A 82 -14.58 -0.13 -1.14
C PRO A 82 -15.12 1.23 -0.67
N ILE A 83 -14.60 2.30 -1.27
CA ILE A 83 -15.32 3.53 -1.61
C ILE A 83 -15.79 4.47 -0.49
N ASP A 84 -16.10 4.05 0.75
CA ASP A 84 -16.77 4.95 1.73
C ASP A 84 -15.91 6.10 2.30
N ALA A 85 -14.62 6.22 1.95
CA ALA A 85 -13.78 7.35 2.42
C ALA A 85 -13.02 8.09 1.30
N ILE A 86 -13.04 7.58 0.07
CA ILE A 86 -12.31 8.13 -1.09
C ILE A 86 -13.27 8.71 -2.13
N VAL A 87 -14.48 8.13 -2.29
CA VAL A 87 -15.38 8.47 -3.40
C VAL A 87 -16.15 9.77 -3.19
N ASP A 88 -16.25 10.26 -1.95
CA ASP A 88 -16.93 11.54 -1.68
C ASP A 88 -16.24 12.77 -2.28
N PHE A 89 -15.00 12.69 -2.79
CA PHE A 89 -14.20 13.90 -3.09
C PHE A 89 -13.46 13.96 -4.43
N ILE A 90 -13.50 12.93 -5.29
CA ILE A 90 -12.86 13.03 -6.62
C ILE A 90 -13.81 12.60 -7.74
N PRO A 91 -14.40 13.55 -8.51
CA PRO A 91 -15.32 13.25 -9.61
C PRO A 91 -14.66 12.57 -10.83
N VAL A 92 -13.39 12.15 -10.73
CA VAL A 92 -12.57 11.62 -11.84
C VAL A 92 -11.98 10.23 -11.55
N LEU A 93 -12.22 9.63 -10.37
CA LEU A 93 -11.63 8.33 -9.99
C LEU A 93 -12.53 7.10 -10.26
N GLY A 94 -13.46 7.19 -11.20
CA GLY A 94 -14.36 6.08 -11.54
C GLY A 94 -13.72 4.89 -12.28
N TRP A 95 -12.39 4.83 -12.45
CA TRP A 95 -11.75 3.89 -13.41
C TRP A 95 -10.37 3.34 -12.97
N MET A 96 -9.92 3.53 -11.74
CA MET A 96 -8.60 3.00 -11.31
C MET A 96 -8.70 1.49 -11.05
N ASP A 97 -8.23 0.71 -12.02
CA ASP A 97 -7.96 -0.72 -11.85
C ASP A 97 -6.94 -0.89 -10.71
N ASP A 98 -7.22 -1.74 -9.71
CA ASP A 98 -6.36 -1.97 -8.53
C ASP A 98 -4.89 -2.22 -8.92
N ALA A 99 -4.68 -2.87 -10.07
CA ALA A 99 -3.36 -3.14 -10.62
C ALA A 99 -2.58 -1.90 -11.04
N ALA A 100 -3.25 -0.85 -11.54
CA ALA A 100 -2.59 0.40 -11.90
C ALA A 100 -2.03 1.09 -10.65
N VAL A 101 -2.78 1.07 -9.54
CA VAL A 101 -2.35 1.66 -8.27
C VAL A 101 -1.13 0.93 -7.71
N PHE A 102 -1.19 -0.40 -7.66
CA PHE A 102 -0.04 -1.19 -7.24
C PHE A 102 1.17 -0.96 -8.16
N THR A 103 0.97 -0.94 -9.48
CA THR A 103 2.06 -0.69 -10.44
C THR A 103 2.76 0.65 -10.20
N LEU A 104 1.99 1.72 -9.97
CA LEU A 104 2.53 3.05 -9.68
C LEU A 104 3.38 3.04 -8.41
N VAL A 105 2.84 2.49 -7.32
CA VAL A 105 3.56 2.43 -6.04
C VAL A 105 4.80 1.55 -6.15
N ILE A 106 4.68 0.35 -6.72
CA ILE A 106 5.80 -0.58 -6.94
C ILE A 106 6.92 0.10 -7.73
N ASN A 107 6.59 0.83 -8.78
CA ASN A 107 7.60 1.56 -9.57
C ASN A 107 8.27 2.68 -8.76
N GLN A 108 7.50 3.41 -7.94
CA GLN A 108 8.03 4.44 -7.06
C GLN A 108 9.00 3.86 -6.01
N ILE A 109 8.70 2.66 -5.48
CA ILE A 109 9.50 2.03 -4.42
C ILE A 109 10.45 0.93 -4.93
N ARG A 110 10.65 0.81 -6.24
CA ARG A 110 11.37 -0.29 -6.89
C ARG A 110 12.73 -0.57 -6.25
N ALA A 111 13.55 0.47 -6.09
CA ALA A 111 14.89 0.35 -5.51
C ALA A 111 14.86 -0.15 -4.05
N GLU A 112 13.79 0.12 -3.31
CA GLU A 112 13.60 -0.38 -1.95
C GLU A 112 13.14 -1.83 -1.94
N LEU A 113 12.25 -2.24 -2.87
CA LEU A 113 11.87 -3.63 -3.03
C LEU A 113 13.06 -4.51 -3.42
N ASP A 114 13.96 -4.00 -4.26
CA ASP A 114 15.19 -4.70 -4.64
C ASP A 114 16.12 -4.90 -3.43
N ARG A 115 16.33 -3.85 -2.62
CA ARG A 115 17.07 -3.95 -1.34
C ARG A 115 16.44 -4.95 -0.38
N TYR A 116 15.13 -4.89 -0.23
CA TYR A 116 14.39 -5.80 0.64
C TYR A 116 14.49 -7.26 0.16
N LYS A 117 14.41 -7.48 -1.15
CA LYS A 117 14.57 -8.80 -1.78
C LYS A 117 15.96 -9.38 -1.54
N GLU A 118 17.00 -8.55 -1.59
CA GLU A 118 18.37 -8.96 -1.24
C GLU A 118 18.50 -9.27 0.25
N TRP A 119 17.92 -8.45 1.12
CA TRP A 119 17.92 -8.66 2.57
C TRP A 119 17.22 -9.96 3.00
N LYS A 120 16.21 -10.40 2.25
CA LYS A 120 15.49 -11.66 2.51
C LYS A 120 16.25 -12.93 2.14
N ARG A 121 17.35 -12.83 1.37
CA ARG A 121 18.17 -13.98 0.97
C ARG A 121 19.01 -14.48 2.14
#